data_AF-A0A6P8P628-F1
#
_entry.id   AF-A0A6P8P628-F1
#
_cell.length_a   1.000
_cell.length_b   1.000
_cell.length_c   1.000
_cell.angle_alpha   90.00
_cell.angle_beta   90.00
_cell.angle_gamma   90.00
#
_symmetry.space_group_name_H-M   'P 1'
#
loop_
_entity.id
_entity.type
_entity.pdbx_description
1 polymer ?
#
loop_
_entity_poly.entity_id
_entity_poly.type
_entity_poly.pdbx_seq_one_letter_code
_entity_poly.pdbx_strand_id
1 'polypeptide(L)'
;MTQNLVKQINSTDNTDIIEAATGSLFNLTQEGARMCQIIAQEGGVVALFKICRQDCFRCLYPQALRTLASICCVEEGIHQLEKVDGILCLADILTDSAHSEATRAEAAAVIAQITSPHLTFSQHLNSFLENMEEIVTALVKLCEESSSGEVCLLASAALANITFFDTMACEMLLQLNAMKILLAACSDIQRVDTPYSRDQIITILANMSVLEQSASEIIQENGVQVLVEMLFEKPSSRSPGEVAACERVQQKSAVTLARLSRDPEVAHAAIKLSCIPRLIELCRSPVERNNSDSVLVACLAALRRLAVMCPDGLEESDFQQLVKPRLVDSFLLCTNMEESFV
;
A
#
# COMPACT_ATOMS: atom_id res chain seq x y z
N MET A 1 26.36 18.29 14.67
CA MET A 1 25.14 18.07 15.49
C MET A 1 24.76 16.60 15.48
N THR A 2 24.46 16.02 14.33
CA THR A 2 24.10 14.60 14.14
C THR A 2 25.04 13.62 14.84
N GLN A 3 26.35 13.73 14.62
CA GLN A 3 27.33 12.87 15.29
C GLN A 3 27.26 12.93 16.82
N ASN A 4 26.95 14.08 17.41
CA ASN A 4 26.82 14.21 18.87
C ASN A 4 25.56 13.49 19.37
N LEU A 5 24.44 13.57 18.63
CA LEU A 5 23.21 12.86 18.97
C LEU A 5 23.42 11.34 18.90
N VAL A 6 24.09 10.85 17.85
CA VAL A 6 24.42 9.42 17.71
C VAL A 6 25.37 8.97 18.83
N LYS A 7 26.35 9.80 19.20
CA LYS A 7 27.22 9.53 20.36
C LYS A 7 26.44 9.46 21.66
N GLN A 8 25.49 10.37 21.89
CA GLN A 8 24.64 10.36 23.09
C GLN A 8 23.87 9.06 23.23
N ILE A 9 23.19 8.61 22.17
CA ILE A 9 22.47 7.32 22.15
C ILE A 9 23.41 6.15 22.50
N ASN A 10 24.65 6.19 22.01
CA ASN A 10 25.59 5.09 22.23
C ASN A 10 26.26 5.09 23.62
N SER A 11 26.40 6.26 24.25
CA SER A 11 27.23 6.45 25.45
C SER A 11 26.48 6.47 26.78
N THR A 12 25.15 6.42 26.76
CA THR A 12 24.32 6.53 27.97
C THR A 12 23.31 5.39 28.04
N ASP A 13 22.94 5.01 29.26
CA ASP A 13 21.81 4.11 29.53
C ASP A 13 20.59 4.87 30.08
N ASN A 14 20.65 6.20 30.11
CA ASN A 14 19.55 7.03 30.59
C ASN A 14 18.47 7.16 29.50
N THR A 15 17.31 6.58 29.77
CA THR A 15 16.15 6.54 28.86
C THR A 15 15.72 7.94 28.39
N ASP A 16 15.65 8.93 29.28
CA ASP A 16 15.21 10.30 28.93
C ASP A 16 16.18 10.97 27.94
N ILE A 17 17.49 10.73 28.11
CA ILE A 17 18.52 11.28 27.21
C ILE A 17 18.43 10.60 25.84
N ILE A 18 18.24 9.27 25.81
CA ILE A 18 18.09 8.53 24.56
C ILE A 18 16.81 8.95 23.82
N GLU A 19 15.69 9.11 24.54
CA GLU A 19 14.42 9.58 23.99
C GLU A 19 14.57 10.96 23.34
N ALA A 20 15.18 11.92 24.05
CA ALA A 20 15.41 13.26 23.55
C ALA A 20 16.36 13.28 22.33
N ALA A 21 17.43 12.47 22.36
CA ALA A 21 18.36 12.35 21.24
C ALA A 21 17.70 11.71 20.01
N THR A 22 16.89 10.67 20.20
CA THR A 22 16.13 10.00 19.14
C THR A 22 15.11 10.94 18.53
N GLY A 23 14.39 11.72 19.35
CA GLY A 23 13.44 12.72 18.86
C GLY A 23 14.12 13.84 18.08
N SER A 24 15.32 14.25 18.51
CA SER A 24 16.13 15.22 17.77
C SER A 24 16.60 14.66 16.42
N LEU A 25 16.99 13.39 16.36
CA LEU A 25 17.31 12.72 15.09
C LEU A 25 16.09 12.64 14.17
N PHE A 26 14.92 12.27 14.69
CA PHE A 26 13.68 12.25 13.91
C PHE A 26 13.39 13.62 13.30
N ASN A 27 13.46 14.70 14.08
CA ASN A 27 13.24 16.06 13.56
C ASN A 27 14.22 16.41 12.42
N LEU A 28 15.48 16.00 12.53
CA LEU A 28 16.48 16.19 11.46
C LEU A 28 16.11 15.41 10.18
N THR A 29 15.52 14.21 10.28
CA THR A 29 15.07 13.47 9.07
C THR A 29 14.02 14.23 8.26
N GLN A 30 13.22 15.09 8.93
CA GLN A 30 12.19 15.89 8.27
C GLN A 30 12.76 17.06 7.45
N GLU A 31 14.06 17.38 7.58
CA GLU A 31 14.74 18.38 6.74
C GLU A 31 15.02 17.86 5.31
N GLY A 32 14.83 16.56 5.07
CA GLY A 32 14.88 15.93 3.76
C GLY A 32 16.02 14.92 3.59
N ALA A 33 16.06 14.29 2.42
CA ALA A 33 16.90 13.12 2.13
C ALA A 33 18.39 13.32 2.46
N ARG A 34 18.95 14.51 2.21
CA ARG A 34 20.36 14.82 2.54
C ARG A 34 20.67 14.65 4.02
N MET A 35 19.73 15.00 4.90
CA MET A 35 19.93 14.84 6.33
C MET A 35 19.85 13.36 6.72
N CYS A 36 18.94 12.58 6.11
CA CYS A 36 18.89 11.13 6.28
C CYS A 36 20.22 10.46 5.89
N GLN A 37 20.85 10.90 4.79
CA GLN A 37 22.19 10.43 4.37
C GLN A 37 23.26 10.71 5.43
N ILE A 38 23.31 11.94 5.95
CA ILE A 38 24.27 12.33 6.99
C ILE A 38 24.04 11.49 8.26
N ILE A 39 22.79 11.30 8.67
CA ILE A 39 22.44 10.48 9.85
C ILE A 39 22.91 9.03 9.64
N ALA A 40 22.66 8.44 8.48
CA ALA A 40 23.12 7.08 8.15
C ALA A 40 24.65 6.97 8.16
N GLN A 41 25.36 7.93 7.56
CA GLN A 41 26.82 7.97 7.51
C GLN A 41 27.47 8.12 8.90
N GLU A 42 26.84 8.86 9.80
CA GLU A 42 27.29 9.04 11.18
C GLU A 42 26.92 7.87 12.11
N GLY A 43 26.35 6.78 11.57
CA GLY A 43 26.02 5.57 12.33
C GLY A 43 24.67 5.62 13.06
N GLY A 44 23.76 6.50 12.65
CA GLY A 44 22.43 6.63 13.25
C GLY A 44 21.61 5.34 13.19
N VAL A 45 21.64 4.63 12.06
CA VAL A 45 20.92 3.35 11.89
C VAL A 45 21.42 2.31 12.90
N VAL A 46 22.74 2.18 13.04
CA VAL A 46 23.37 1.25 14.00
C VAL A 46 22.95 1.58 15.44
N ALA A 47 22.98 2.86 15.80
CA ALA A 47 22.61 3.31 17.14
C ALA A 47 21.12 3.07 17.45
N LEU A 48 20.23 3.26 16.48
CA LEU A 48 18.80 3.02 16.66
C LEU A 48 18.48 1.52 16.77
N PHE A 49 19.11 0.66 15.98
CA PHE A 49 18.96 -0.79 16.17
C PHE A 49 19.55 -1.31 17.48
N LYS A 50 20.58 -0.65 18.04
CA LYS A 50 21.06 -0.95 19.39
C LYS A 50 19.94 -0.75 20.43
N ILE A 51 19.14 0.30 20.30
CA ILE A 51 17.96 0.52 21.16
C ILE A 51 16.98 -0.66 20.98
N CYS A 52 16.62 -0.99 19.74
CA CYS A 52 15.66 -2.05 19.41
C CYS A 52 16.07 -3.47 19.80
N ARG A 53 17.30 -3.67 20.29
CA ARG A 53 17.84 -4.97 20.74
C ARG A 53 18.00 -5.08 22.24
N GLN A 54 17.66 -4.04 22.98
CA GLN A 54 17.85 -3.99 24.42
C GLN A 54 16.49 -3.84 25.10
N ASP A 55 16.09 -4.87 25.86
CA ASP A 55 14.79 -4.91 26.53
C ASP A 55 14.58 -3.74 27.50
N CYS A 56 15.66 -3.22 28.09
CA CYS A 56 15.61 -2.04 28.96
C CYS A 56 15.09 -0.77 28.25
N PHE A 57 15.13 -0.74 26.91
CA PHE A 57 14.65 0.38 26.10
C PHE A 57 13.38 0.07 25.30
N ARG A 58 12.62 -0.99 25.66
CA ARG A 58 11.40 -1.41 24.95
C ARG A 58 10.37 -0.28 24.77
N CYS A 59 10.29 0.65 25.72
CA CYS A 59 9.41 1.83 25.62
C CYS A 59 9.82 2.81 24.50
N LEU A 60 11.08 2.81 24.07
CA LEU A 60 11.61 3.69 23.02
C LEU A 60 11.53 3.08 21.62
N TYR A 61 11.18 1.79 21.49
CA TYR A 61 11.19 1.10 20.20
C TYR A 61 10.32 1.79 19.15
N PRO A 62 9.07 2.21 19.44
CA PRO A 62 8.23 2.87 18.44
C PRO A 62 8.91 4.12 17.85
N GLN A 63 9.49 4.96 18.70
CA GLN A 63 10.17 6.19 18.26
C GLN A 63 11.46 5.89 17.49
N ALA A 64 12.24 4.89 17.92
CA ALA A 64 13.44 4.46 17.23
C ALA A 64 13.13 3.90 15.84
N LEU A 65 12.12 3.04 15.73
CA LEU A 65 11.66 2.43 14.48
C LEU A 65 11.07 3.47 13.52
N ARG A 66 10.27 4.42 14.01
CA ARG A 66 9.79 5.56 13.20
C ARG A 66 10.93 6.39 12.62
N THR A 67 11.97 6.60 13.43
CA THR A 67 13.18 7.31 12.99
C THR A 67 13.95 6.48 11.94
N LEU A 68 14.06 5.16 12.14
CA LEU A 68 14.64 4.24 11.15
C LEU A 68 13.87 4.27 9.83
N ALA A 69 12.54 4.24 9.85
CA ALA A 69 11.71 4.34 8.65
C ALA A 69 12.02 5.64 7.90
N SER A 70 12.15 6.76 8.60
CA SER A 70 12.49 8.05 7.98
C SER A 70 13.91 8.07 7.40
N ILE A 71 14.89 7.45 8.05
CA ILE A 71 16.27 7.36 7.55
C ILE A 71 16.37 6.43 6.33
N CYS A 72 15.60 5.35 6.29
CA CYS A 72 15.65 4.35 5.22
C CYS A 72 14.99 4.81 3.91
N CYS A 73 14.60 6.08 3.78
CA CYS A 73 14.22 6.68 2.50
C CYS A 73 15.41 6.89 1.53
N VAL A 74 16.65 6.68 1.99
CA VAL A 74 17.88 6.77 1.18
C VAL A 74 18.67 5.46 1.23
N GLU A 75 19.43 5.18 0.16
CA GLU A 75 20.19 3.93 0.00
C GLU A 75 21.20 3.70 1.13
N GLU A 76 21.86 4.76 1.63
CA GLU A 76 22.81 4.66 2.74
C GLU A 76 22.16 4.14 4.03
N GLY A 77 20.90 4.52 4.28
CA GLY A 77 20.12 4.04 5.42
C GLY A 77 19.84 2.55 5.32
N ILE A 78 19.38 2.11 4.14
CA ILE A 78 19.05 0.70 3.86
C ILE A 78 20.31 -0.17 3.92
N HIS A 79 21.42 0.30 3.34
CA HIS A 79 22.68 -0.43 3.36
C HIS A 79 23.25 -0.59 4.77
N GLN A 80 23.09 0.43 5.63
CA GLN A 80 23.45 0.30 7.04
C GLN A 80 22.52 -0.67 7.79
N LEU A 81 21.22 -0.66 7.49
CA LEU A 81 20.23 -1.57 8.06
C LEU A 81 20.61 -3.02 7.76
N GLU A 82 20.97 -3.32 6.52
CA GLU A 82 21.42 -4.66 6.11
C GLU A 82 22.72 -5.07 6.82
N LYS A 83 23.70 -4.18 6.90
CA LYS A 83 24.99 -4.43 7.58
C LYS A 83 24.88 -4.78 9.06
N VAL A 84 23.80 -4.37 9.71
CA VAL A 84 23.59 -4.61 11.14
C VAL A 84 22.54 -5.66 11.41
N ASP A 85 22.21 -6.53 10.45
CA ASP A 85 21.16 -7.56 10.60
C ASP A 85 19.80 -6.95 10.97
N GLY A 86 19.51 -5.76 10.43
CA GLY A 86 18.31 -5.01 10.76
C GLY A 86 17.03 -5.73 10.34
N ILE A 87 17.07 -6.51 9.25
CA ILE A 87 15.92 -7.31 8.80
C ILE A 87 15.57 -8.40 9.81
N LEU A 88 16.56 -9.12 10.32
CA LEU A 88 16.34 -10.12 11.37
C LEU A 88 15.72 -9.47 12.62
N CYS A 89 16.24 -8.32 13.04
CA CYS A 89 15.67 -7.56 14.15
C CYS A 89 14.22 -7.14 13.90
N LEU A 90 13.86 -6.74 12.67
CA LEU A 90 12.49 -6.36 12.31
C LEU A 90 11.56 -7.59 12.29
N ALA A 91 12.03 -8.73 11.78
CA ALA A 91 11.28 -9.98 11.80
C ALA A 91 11.00 -10.45 13.24
N ASP A 92 12.01 -10.41 14.12
CA ASP A 92 11.85 -10.72 15.55
C ASP A 92 10.79 -9.81 16.20
N ILE A 93 10.86 -8.49 15.94
CA ILE A 93 9.91 -7.52 16.49
C ILE A 93 8.48 -7.76 15.99
N LEU A 94 8.32 -8.06 14.70
CA LEU A 94 7.01 -8.29 14.07
C LEU A 94 6.36 -9.58 14.57
N THR A 95 7.15 -10.63 14.77
CA THR A 95 6.67 -11.97 15.15
C THR A 95 6.46 -12.14 16.65
N ASP A 96 7.20 -11.41 17.51
CA ASP A 96 7.00 -11.46 18.96
C ASP A 96 5.75 -10.69 19.41
N SER A 97 4.70 -11.45 19.74
CA SER A 97 3.43 -10.94 20.27
C SER A 97 3.55 -10.24 21.64
N ALA A 98 4.67 -10.37 22.35
CA ALA A 98 4.90 -9.58 23.57
C ALA A 98 5.18 -8.11 23.25
N HIS A 99 5.55 -7.74 22.01
CA HIS A 99 5.72 -6.34 21.62
C HIS A 99 4.37 -5.63 21.50
N SER A 100 4.38 -4.34 21.84
CA SER A 100 3.17 -3.52 21.69
C SER A 100 2.76 -3.44 20.22
N GLU A 101 1.47 -3.25 19.97
CA GLU A 101 0.97 -3.01 18.61
C GLU A 101 1.68 -1.82 17.95
N ALA A 102 1.91 -0.73 18.69
CA ALA A 102 2.64 0.43 18.19
C ALA A 102 4.07 0.07 17.76
N THR A 103 4.76 -0.80 18.50
CA THR A 103 6.09 -1.27 18.12
C THR A 103 6.05 -2.09 16.83
N ARG A 104 5.09 -3.02 16.70
CA ARG A 104 4.92 -3.85 15.50
C ARG A 104 4.53 -2.99 14.28
N ALA A 105 3.68 -1.98 14.47
CA ALA A 105 3.29 -1.04 13.42
C ALA A 105 4.48 -0.23 12.89
N GLU A 106 5.34 0.28 13.78
CA GLU A 106 6.53 1.02 13.36
C GLU A 106 7.58 0.11 12.69
N ALA A 107 7.69 -1.15 13.11
CA ALA A 107 8.50 -2.14 12.38
C ALA A 107 7.95 -2.37 10.96
N ALA A 108 6.61 -2.48 10.82
CA ALA A 108 5.97 -2.56 9.51
C ALA A 108 6.24 -1.31 8.65
N ALA A 109 6.29 -0.12 9.26
CA ALA A 109 6.66 1.12 8.55
C ALA A 109 8.09 1.06 7.99
N VAL A 110 9.05 0.50 8.75
CA VAL A 110 10.41 0.28 8.24
C VAL A 110 10.41 -0.71 7.08
N ILE A 111 9.67 -1.83 7.19
CA ILE A 111 9.54 -2.81 6.10
C ILE A 111 8.92 -2.17 4.86
N ALA A 112 7.85 -1.40 4.99
CA ALA A 112 7.23 -0.67 3.89
C ALA A 112 8.24 0.27 3.20
N GLN A 113 9.07 0.96 3.98
CA GLN A 113 10.07 1.85 3.44
C GLN A 113 11.15 1.10 2.63
N ILE A 114 11.74 0.03 3.17
CA ILE A 114 12.84 -0.69 2.50
C ILE A 114 12.37 -1.51 1.29
N THR A 115 11.09 -1.86 1.23
CA THR A 115 10.48 -2.60 0.12
C THR A 115 9.84 -1.68 -0.93
N SER A 116 9.91 -0.36 -0.75
CA SER A 116 9.29 0.60 -1.67
C SER A 116 9.80 0.44 -3.12
N PRO A 117 8.91 0.45 -4.13
CA PRO A 117 9.23 0.10 -5.52
C PRO A 117 10.16 1.09 -6.24
N HIS A 118 10.34 2.28 -5.68
CA HIS A 118 11.20 3.33 -6.25
C HIS A 118 12.68 3.17 -5.89
N LEU A 119 13.01 2.23 -5.00
CA LEU A 119 14.38 1.98 -4.57
C LEU A 119 15.00 0.93 -5.49
N THR A 120 16.02 1.32 -6.25
CA THR A 120 16.77 0.39 -7.11
C THR A 120 17.55 -0.66 -6.30
N PHE A 121 17.88 -0.35 -5.04
CA PHE A 121 18.70 -1.18 -4.16
C PHE A 121 17.96 -2.37 -3.54
N SER A 122 16.63 -2.33 -3.41
CA SER A 122 15.87 -3.36 -2.70
C SER A 122 15.92 -4.73 -3.39
N GLN A 123 16.26 -4.79 -4.69
CA GLN A 123 16.41 -6.02 -5.48
C GLN A 123 17.51 -6.98 -4.98
N HIS A 124 18.28 -6.59 -3.96
CA HIS A 124 19.41 -7.38 -3.43
C HIS A 124 19.36 -7.67 -1.92
N LEU A 125 18.23 -7.41 -1.23
CA LEU A 125 18.09 -7.71 0.19
C LEU A 125 17.94 -9.22 0.42
N ASN A 126 19.04 -9.98 0.34
CA ASN A 126 19.02 -11.44 0.48
C ASN A 126 18.40 -11.88 1.81
N SER A 127 18.76 -11.19 2.91
CA SER A 127 18.16 -11.47 4.22
C SER A 127 16.67 -11.16 4.29
N PHE A 128 16.14 -10.27 3.43
CA PHE A 128 14.69 -10.06 3.32
C PHE A 128 14.00 -11.30 2.76
N LEU A 129 14.53 -11.84 1.65
CA LEU A 129 13.98 -13.04 1.02
C LEU A 129 14.02 -14.24 1.98
N GLU A 130 15.09 -14.38 2.75
CA GLU A 130 15.25 -15.44 3.76
C GLU A 130 14.19 -15.38 4.88
N ASN A 131 13.70 -14.18 5.23
CA ASN A 131 12.74 -13.97 6.32
C ASN A 131 11.33 -13.59 5.83
N MET A 132 11.09 -13.63 4.50
CA MET A 132 9.86 -13.09 3.91
C MET A 132 8.61 -13.78 4.44
N GLU A 133 8.64 -15.10 4.63
CA GLU A 133 7.50 -15.88 5.13
C GLU A 133 7.03 -15.40 6.50
N GLU A 134 7.97 -15.25 7.43
CA GLU A 134 7.70 -14.82 8.80
C GLU A 134 7.19 -13.37 8.83
N ILE A 135 7.82 -12.49 8.04
CA ILE A 135 7.43 -11.09 7.92
C ILE A 135 6.02 -10.96 7.33
N VAL A 136 5.73 -11.64 6.22
CA VAL A 136 4.41 -11.60 5.57
C VAL A 136 3.34 -12.15 6.51
N THR A 137 3.60 -13.27 7.18
CA THR A 137 2.68 -13.87 8.16
C THR A 137 2.38 -12.89 9.31
N ALA A 138 3.41 -12.26 9.87
CA ALA A 138 3.25 -11.30 10.95
C ALA A 138 2.48 -10.04 10.51
N LEU A 139 2.72 -9.54 9.30
CA LEU A 139 2.01 -8.39 8.74
C LEU A 139 0.53 -8.68 8.47
N VAL A 140 0.20 -9.86 7.94
CA VAL A 140 -1.20 -10.29 7.76
C VAL A 140 -1.92 -10.33 9.11
N LYS A 141 -1.28 -10.92 10.12
CA LYS A 141 -1.81 -10.94 11.49
C LYS A 141 -1.97 -9.53 12.07
N LEU A 142 -1.04 -8.62 11.79
CA LEU A 142 -1.13 -7.24 12.23
C LEU A 142 -2.30 -6.50 11.57
N CYS A 143 -2.60 -6.75 10.29
CA CYS A 143 -3.82 -6.26 9.64
C CYS A 143 -5.09 -6.82 10.31
N GLU A 144 -5.09 -8.11 10.65
CA GLU A 144 -6.21 -8.77 11.32
C GLU A 144 -6.51 -8.17 12.70
N GLU A 145 -5.46 -7.97 13.51
CA GLU A 145 -5.55 -7.52 14.90
C GLU A 145 -5.59 -5.99 15.06
N SER A 146 -5.40 -5.23 13.97
CA SER A 146 -5.21 -3.77 14.05
C SER A 146 -6.35 -3.04 14.77
N SER A 147 -5.98 -2.22 15.76
CA SER A 147 -6.92 -1.43 16.57
C SER A 147 -7.25 -0.06 15.95
N SER A 148 -6.50 0.36 14.93
CA SER A 148 -6.66 1.66 14.28
C SER A 148 -6.28 1.63 12.79
N GLY A 149 -6.79 2.61 12.06
CA GLY A 149 -6.50 2.78 10.64
C GLY A 149 -5.03 3.07 10.34
N GLU A 150 -4.29 3.68 11.27
CA GLU A 150 -2.85 3.91 11.12
C GLU A 150 -2.07 2.58 11.16
N VAL A 151 -2.38 1.69 12.09
CA VAL A 151 -1.74 0.37 12.18
C VAL A 151 -2.04 -0.46 10.92
N CYS A 152 -3.31 -0.49 10.51
CA CYS A 152 -3.72 -1.18 9.29
C CYS A 152 -3.02 -0.59 8.05
N LEU A 153 -2.89 0.74 7.96
CA LEU A 153 -2.21 1.42 6.87
C LEU A 153 -0.74 1.00 6.77
N LEU A 154 0.00 1.01 7.88
CA LEU A 154 1.42 0.65 7.88
C LEU A 154 1.65 -0.82 7.52
N ALA A 155 0.84 -1.72 8.08
CA ALA A 155 0.91 -3.16 7.78
C ALA A 155 0.56 -3.46 6.32
N SER A 156 -0.53 -2.86 5.82
CA SER A 156 -0.96 -3.04 4.42
C SER A 156 -0.02 -2.37 3.41
N ALA A 157 0.61 -1.24 3.75
CA ALA A 157 1.63 -0.62 2.90
C ALA A 157 2.86 -1.52 2.74
N ALA A 158 3.29 -2.18 3.81
CA ALA A 158 4.36 -3.17 3.75
C ALA A 158 3.96 -4.34 2.83
N LEU A 159 2.78 -4.94 3.03
CA LEU A 159 2.30 -6.04 2.18
C LEU A 159 2.14 -5.63 0.70
N ALA A 160 1.64 -4.42 0.42
CA ALA A 160 1.50 -3.90 -0.93
C ALA A 160 2.85 -3.81 -1.66
N ASN A 161 3.88 -3.35 -0.95
CA ASN A 161 5.23 -3.27 -1.50
C ASN A 161 5.88 -4.65 -1.67
N ILE A 162 5.73 -5.55 -0.71
CA ILE A 162 6.27 -6.92 -0.79
C ILE A 162 5.63 -7.71 -1.94
N THR A 163 4.31 -7.63 -2.11
CA THR A 163 3.60 -8.30 -3.22
C THR A 163 3.95 -7.73 -4.59
N PHE A 164 4.41 -6.49 -4.65
CA PHE A 164 4.99 -5.93 -5.87
C PHE A 164 6.43 -6.40 -6.08
N PHE A 165 7.17 -6.55 -4.98
CA PHE A 165 8.58 -6.93 -4.98
C PHE A 165 8.81 -8.37 -5.45
N ASP A 166 8.01 -9.33 -4.97
CA ASP A 166 8.15 -10.74 -5.31
C ASP A 166 6.79 -11.45 -5.43
N THR A 167 6.60 -12.24 -6.50
CA THR A 167 5.36 -12.99 -6.72
C THR A 167 5.17 -14.12 -5.70
N MET A 168 6.25 -14.64 -5.10
CA MET A 168 6.14 -15.62 -4.00
C MET A 168 5.36 -15.05 -2.81
N ALA A 169 5.45 -13.75 -2.55
CA ALA A 169 4.66 -13.12 -1.50
C ALA A 169 3.15 -13.21 -1.81
N CYS A 170 2.75 -13.12 -3.08
CA CYS A 170 1.35 -13.33 -3.46
C CYS A 170 0.90 -14.77 -3.17
N GLU A 171 1.73 -15.77 -3.47
CA GLU A 171 1.42 -17.17 -3.16
C GLU A 171 1.29 -17.41 -1.64
N MET A 172 2.15 -16.78 -0.83
CA MET A 172 2.05 -16.82 0.63
C MET A 172 0.72 -16.22 1.12
N LEU A 173 0.31 -15.06 0.57
CA LEU A 173 -0.96 -14.44 0.94
C LEU A 173 -2.17 -15.34 0.63
N LEU A 174 -2.14 -16.14 -0.45
CA LEU A 174 -3.17 -17.15 -0.70
C LEU A 174 -3.19 -18.21 0.40
N GLN A 175 -2.02 -18.77 0.74
CA GLN A 175 -1.92 -19.84 1.74
C GLN A 175 -2.36 -19.37 3.14
N LEU A 176 -2.18 -18.09 3.44
CA LEU A 176 -2.58 -17.47 4.71
C LEU A 176 -4.06 -17.04 4.75
N ASN A 177 -4.85 -17.27 3.69
CA ASN A 177 -6.21 -16.74 3.53
C ASN A 177 -6.27 -15.21 3.73
N ALA A 178 -5.23 -14.49 3.30
CA ALA A 178 -5.10 -13.07 3.58
C ALA A 178 -6.20 -12.23 2.91
N MET A 179 -6.78 -12.68 1.79
CA MET A 179 -7.88 -11.97 1.12
C MET A 179 -9.08 -11.78 2.05
N LYS A 180 -9.47 -12.84 2.76
CA LYS A 180 -10.54 -12.79 3.76
C LYS A 180 -10.26 -11.73 4.82
N ILE A 181 -9.04 -11.71 5.35
CA ILE A 181 -8.62 -10.76 6.39
C ILE A 181 -8.66 -9.32 5.87
N LEU A 182 -8.07 -9.08 4.69
CA LEU A 182 -7.98 -7.75 4.09
C LEU A 182 -9.36 -7.20 3.69
N LEU A 183 -10.23 -8.04 3.12
CA LEU A 183 -11.60 -7.65 2.75
C LEU A 183 -12.48 -7.41 3.99
N ALA A 184 -12.31 -8.22 5.03
CA ALA A 184 -12.97 -7.97 6.32
C ALA A 184 -12.52 -6.63 6.93
N ALA A 185 -11.23 -6.28 6.81
CA ALA A 185 -10.73 -4.98 7.27
C ALA A 185 -11.37 -3.81 6.49
N CYS A 186 -11.62 -3.95 5.18
CA CYS A 186 -12.34 -2.93 4.40
C CYS A 186 -13.77 -2.66 4.89
N SER A 187 -14.40 -3.64 5.54
CA SER A 187 -15.75 -3.50 6.10
C SER A 187 -15.76 -2.86 7.50
N ASP A 188 -14.58 -2.63 8.09
CA ASP A 188 -14.40 -2.10 9.42
C ASP A 188 -13.88 -0.66 9.37
N ILE A 189 -14.77 0.29 9.71
CA ILE A 189 -14.44 1.72 9.66
C ILE A 189 -13.39 2.15 10.69
N GLN A 190 -13.04 1.33 11.69
CA GLN A 190 -11.93 1.66 12.58
C GLN A 190 -10.56 1.32 11.96
N ARG A 191 -10.53 0.41 10.98
CA ARG A 191 -9.30 -0.06 10.32
C ARG A 191 -9.10 0.52 8.93
N VAL A 192 -10.18 0.73 8.18
CA VAL A 192 -10.12 1.23 6.80
C VAL A 192 -11.15 2.33 6.58
N ASP A 193 -10.82 3.53 7.07
CA ASP A 193 -11.64 4.73 6.94
C ASP A 193 -11.15 5.70 5.85
N THR A 194 -9.84 5.74 5.59
CA THR A 194 -9.25 6.70 4.65
C THR A 194 -8.99 6.14 3.25
N PRO A 195 -8.95 7.01 2.22
CA PRO A 195 -8.48 6.63 0.89
C PRO A 195 -7.07 6.03 0.87
N TYR A 196 -6.20 6.42 1.81
CA TYR A 196 -4.83 5.90 1.90
C TYR A 196 -4.82 4.42 2.30
N SER A 197 -5.62 4.03 3.30
CA SER A 197 -5.72 2.63 3.73
C SER A 197 -6.37 1.77 2.65
N ARG A 198 -7.42 2.29 1.98
CA ARG A 198 -8.03 1.63 0.81
C ARG A 198 -7.05 1.45 -0.33
N ASP A 199 -6.21 2.46 -0.60
CA ASP A 199 -5.16 2.42 -1.64
C ASP A 199 -4.16 1.29 -1.40
N GLN A 200 -3.76 1.05 -0.14
CA GLN A 200 -2.85 -0.07 0.15
C GLN A 200 -3.54 -1.42 -0.08
N ILE A 201 -4.75 -1.62 0.44
CA ILE A 201 -5.47 -2.89 0.29
C ILE A 201 -5.75 -3.20 -1.18
N ILE A 202 -6.24 -2.22 -1.95
CA ILE A 202 -6.50 -2.45 -3.38
C ILE A 202 -5.21 -2.69 -4.17
N THR A 203 -4.07 -2.14 -3.72
CA THR A 203 -2.76 -2.45 -4.33
C THR A 203 -2.41 -3.92 -4.12
N ILE A 204 -2.61 -4.46 -2.92
CA ILE A 204 -2.41 -5.89 -2.64
C ILE A 204 -3.33 -6.71 -3.55
N LEU A 205 -4.63 -6.41 -3.60
CA LEU A 205 -5.59 -7.16 -4.46
C LEU A 205 -5.23 -7.06 -5.95
N ALA A 206 -4.76 -5.90 -6.41
CA ALA A 206 -4.32 -5.70 -7.79
C ALA A 206 -3.08 -6.54 -8.13
N ASN A 207 -2.11 -6.65 -7.21
CA ASN A 207 -0.94 -7.51 -7.36
C ASN A 207 -1.35 -8.98 -7.36
N MET A 208 -2.22 -9.38 -6.43
CA MET A 208 -2.77 -10.74 -6.33
C MET A 208 -3.56 -11.15 -7.58
N SER A 209 -4.25 -10.23 -8.24
CA SER A 209 -5.14 -10.52 -9.39
C SER A 209 -4.44 -11.11 -10.62
N VAL A 210 -3.11 -11.22 -10.60
CA VAL A 210 -2.33 -11.91 -11.63
C VAL A 210 -2.36 -13.44 -11.46
N LEU A 211 -2.63 -13.93 -10.24
CA LEU A 211 -2.75 -15.36 -9.95
C LEU A 211 -4.15 -15.87 -10.33
N GLU A 212 -4.21 -17.08 -10.87
CA GLU A 212 -5.47 -17.68 -11.36
C GLU A 212 -6.47 -17.93 -10.21
N GLN A 213 -5.97 -18.33 -9.04
CA GLN A 213 -6.77 -18.66 -7.85
C GLN A 213 -7.45 -17.43 -7.25
N SER A 214 -6.94 -16.23 -7.51
CA SER A 214 -7.44 -14.99 -6.90
C SER A 214 -8.90 -14.71 -7.22
N ALA A 215 -9.39 -15.11 -8.40
CA ALA A 215 -10.80 -14.92 -8.76
C ALA A 215 -11.73 -15.66 -7.80
N SER A 216 -11.44 -16.91 -7.47
CA SER A 216 -12.26 -17.75 -6.60
C SER A 216 -12.32 -17.21 -5.15
N GLU A 217 -11.17 -16.81 -4.60
CA GLU A 217 -11.08 -16.21 -3.27
C GLU A 217 -11.83 -14.86 -3.19
N ILE A 218 -11.67 -14.01 -4.21
CA ILE A 218 -12.39 -12.72 -4.29
C ILE A 218 -13.90 -12.93 -4.34
N ILE A 219 -14.40 -13.95 -5.05
CA ILE A 219 -15.83 -14.25 -5.07
C ILE A 219 -16.29 -14.73 -3.70
N GLN A 220 -15.58 -15.70 -3.11
CA GLN A 220 -15.95 -16.33 -1.85
C GLN A 220 -16.09 -15.31 -0.71
N GLU A 221 -15.20 -14.33 -0.67
CA GLU A 221 -15.13 -13.33 0.40
C GLU A 221 -15.86 -12.01 0.04
N ASN A 222 -16.76 -12.03 -0.94
CA ASN A 222 -17.51 -10.85 -1.43
C ASN A 222 -16.62 -9.69 -1.90
N GLY A 223 -15.37 -9.96 -2.28
CA GLY A 223 -14.41 -8.96 -2.71
C GLY A 223 -14.84 -8.19 -3.96
N VAL A 224 -15.67 -8.77 -4.84
CA VAL A 224 -16.22 -8.05 -5.99
C VAL A 224 -17.05 -6.83 -5.55
N GLN A 225 -17.80 -6.95 -4.45
CA GLN A 225 -18.55 -5.83 -3.89
C GLN A 225 -17.61 -4.71 -3.43
N VAL A 226 -16.57 -5.06 -2.67
CA VAL A 226 -15.56 -4.09 -2.21
C VAL A 226 -14.87 -3.40 -3.38
N LEU A 227 -14.50 -4.14 -4.44
CA LEU A 227 -13.89 -3.56 -5.65
C LEU A 227 -14.83 -2.57 -6.35
N VAL A 228 -16.13 -2.87 -6.42
CA VAL A 228 -17.12 -1.95 -7.01
C VAL A 228 -17.33 -0.73 -6.12
N GLU A 229 -17.40 -0.89 -4.80
CA GLU A 229 -17.51 0.21 -3.84
C GLU A 229 -16.31 1.17 -3.94
N MET A 230 -15.10 0.65 -4.12
CA MET A 230 -13.89 1.46 -4.30
C MET A 230 -13.90 2.31 -5.60
N LEU A 231 -14.71 1.98 -6.62
CA LEU A 231 -14.93 2.85 -7.79
C LEU A 231 -15.72 4.13 -7.44
N PHE A 232 -16.38 4.16 -6.28
CA PHE A 232 -17.10 5.32 -5.76
C PHE A 232 -16.25 6.17 -4.81
N GLU A 233 -14.97 5.85 -4.60
CA GLU A 233 -14.10 6.59 -3.69
C GLU A 233 -14.03 8.06 -4.13
N LYS A 234 -14.28 8.98 -3.19
CA LYS A 234 -14.24 10.42 -3.39
C LYS A 234 -13.46 11.09 -2.27
N PRO A 235 -12.69 12.14 -2.58
CA PRO A 235 -11.92 12.83 -1.56
C PRO A 235 -12.87 13.61 -0.64
N SER A 236 -12.67 13.50 0.68
CA SER A 236 -13.43 14.25 1.68
C SER A 236 -12.91 15.68 1.84
N SER A 237 -11.63 15.90 1.57
CA SER A 237 -11.00 17.22 1.50
C SER A 237 -10.41 17.49 0.12
N ARG A 238 -10.07 18.75 -0.19
CA ARG A 238 -9.35 19.10 -1.42
C ARG A 238 -7.82 19.00 -1.29
N SER A 239 -7.33 18.21 -0.34
CA SER A 239 -5.88 18.03 -0.20
C SER A 239 -5.34 17.27 -1.41
N PRO A 240 -4.24 17.73 -2.05
CA PRO A 240 -3.70 17.04 -3.22
C PRO A 240 -3.33 15.57 -2.96
N GLY A 241 -2.86 15.26 -1.74
CA GLY A 241 -2.51 13.89 -1.34
C GLY A 241 -3.72 12.95 -1.29
N GLU A 242 -4.85 13.43 -0.75
CA GLU A 242 -6.07 12.62 -0.64
C GLU A 242 -6.71 12.41 -2.01
N VAL A 243 -6.75 13.47 -2.84
CA VAL A 243 -7.22 13.37 -4.23
C VAL A 243 -6.42 12.31 -4.98
N ALA A 244 -5.09 12.37 -4.91
CA ALA A 244 -4.23 11.38 -5.56
C ALA A 244 -4.45 9.96 -5.00
N ALA A 245 -4.78 9.81 -3.70
CA ALA A 245 -5.11 8.51 -3.13
C ALA A 245 -6.45 7.97 -3.69
N CYS A 246 -7.49 8.79 -3.76
CA CYS A 246 -8.77 8.40 -4.37
C CYS A 246 -8.60 7.99 -5.84
N GLU A 247 -7.81 8.74 -6.61
CA GLU A 247 -7.48 8.37 -7.99
C GLU A 247 -6.83 6.98 -8.09
N ARG A 248 -5.84 6.69 -7.23
CA ARG A 248 -5.19 5.38 -7.21
C ARG A 248 -6.17 4.27 -6.80
N VAL A 249 -7.07 4.53 -5.85
CA VAL A 249 -8.13 3.58 -5.44
C VAL A 249 -9.03 3.25 -6.62
N GLN A 250 -9.59 4.26 -7.29
CA GLN A 250 -10.47 4.06 -8.46
C GLN A 250 -9.72 3.34 -9.59
N GLN A 251 -8.51 3.79 -9.92
CA GLN A 251 -7.69 3.21 -10.98
C GLN A 251 -7.40 1.73 -10.73
N LYS A 252 -6.88 1.39 -9.54
CA LYS A 252 -6.50 0.01 -9.21
C LYS A 252 -7.72 -0.88 -9.09
N SER A 253 -8.85 -0.37 -8.62
CA SER A 253 -10.13 -1.10 -8.62
C SER A 253 -10.58 -1.46 -10.03
N ALA A 254 -10.57 -0.50 -10.95
CA ALA A 254 -10.91 -0.75 -12.35
C ALA A 254 -9.94 -1.74 -13.02
N VAL A 255 -8.63 -1.60 -12.80
CA VAL A 255 -7.62 -2.55 -13.32
C VAL A 255 -7.84 -3.96 -12.76
N THR A 256 -8.10 -4.08 -11.46
CA THR A 256 -8.31 -5.37 -10.78
C THR A 256 -9.57 -6.04 -11.32
N LEU A 257 -10.69 -5.29 -11.42
CA LEU A 257 -11.92 -5.79 -12.04
C LEU A 257 -11.69 -6.22 -13.49
N ALA A 258 -10.95 -5.45 -14.29
CA ALA A 258 -10.66 -5.80 -15.68
C ALA A 258 -9.86 -7.11 -15.82
N ARG A 259 -8.97 -7.40 -14.86
CA ARG A 259 -8.17 -8.65 -14.83
C ARG A 259 -9.01 -9.82 -14.37
N LEU A 260 -9.70 -9.68 -13.24
CA LEU A 260 -10.49 -10.75 -12.62
C LEU A 260 -11.73 -11.10 -13.45
N SER A 261 -12.33 -10.14 -14.17
CA SER A 261 -13.52 -10.39 -15.03
C SER A 261 -13.22 -11.20 -16.30
N ARG A 262 -12.02 -11.80 -16.41
CA ARG A 262 -11.79 -12.93 -17.32
C ARG A 262 -12.52 -14.18 -16.82
N ASP A 263 -12.66 -14.29 -15.51
CA ASP A 263 -13.54 -15.25 -14.86
C ASP A 263 -15.00 -14.80 -15.03
N PRO A 264 -15.87 -15.65 -15.61
CA PRO A 264 -17.27 -15.30 -15.81
C PRO A 264 -18.01 -15.00 -14.51
N GLU A 265 -17.75 -15.72 -13.41
CA GLU A 265 -18.46 -15.52 -12.15
C GLU A 265 -18.16 -14.14 -11.57
N VAL A 266 -16.90 -13.70 -11.63
CA VAL A 266 -16.51 -12.33 -11.24
C VAL A 266 -17.25 -11.30 -12.10
N ALA A 267 -17.26 -11.49 -13.42
CA ALA A 267 -17.89 -10.55 -14.33
C ALA A 267 -19.40 -10.42 -14.07
N HIS A 268 -20.10 -11.54 -13.91
CA HIS A 268 -21.54 -11.56 -13.60
C HIS A 268 -21.83 -10.90 -12.24
N ALA A 269 -21.01 -11.17 -11.22
CA ALA A 269 -21.13 -10.52 -9.92
C ALA A 269 -20.96 -9.00 -10.03
N ALA A 270 -19.94 -8.53 -10.74
CA ALA A 270 -19.70 -7.10 -10.96
C ALA A 270 -20.85 -6.43 -11.72
N ILE A 271 -21.38 -7.08 -12.75
CA ILE A 271 -22.54 -6.56 -13.51
C ILE A 271 -23.78 -6.45 -12.61
N LYS A 272 -24.05 -7.47 -11.79
CA LYS A 272 -25.17 -7.46 -10.83
C LYS A 272 -25.05 -6.33 -9.80
N LEU A 273 -23.82 -5.93 -9.48
CA LEU A 273 -23.50 -4.83 -8.56
C LEU A 273 -23.46 -3.46 -9.26
N SER A 274 -24.01 -3.33 -10.47
CA SER A 274 -24.07 -2.06 -11.22
C SER A 274 -22.70 -1.46 -11.55
N CYS A 275 -21.68 -2.31 -11.76
CA CYS A 275 -20.34 -1.87 -12.13
C CYS A 275 -20.30 -1.16 -13.49
N ILE A 276 -21.03 -1.66 -14.50
CA ILE A 276 -21.06 -1.07 -15.85
C ILE A 276 -21.53 0.39 -15.85
N PRO A 277 -22.70 0.74 -15.28
CA PRO A 277 -23.13 2.13 -15.15
C PRO A 277 -22.08 3.03 -14.46
N ARG A 278 -21.45 2.55 -13.38
CA ARG A 278 -20.44 3.34 -12.67
C ARG A 278 -19.17 3.57 -13.51
N LEU A 279 -18.71 2.57 -14.25
CA LEU A 279 -17.58 2.72 -15.16
C LEU A 279 -17.88 3.71 -16.29
N ILE A 280 -19.11 3.69 -16.85
CA ILE A 280 -19.55 4.67 -17.85
C ILE A 280 -19.51 6.09 -17.28
N GLU A 281 -20.02 6.28 -16.06
CA GLU A 281 -19.99 7.57 -15.38
C GLU A 281 -18.56 8.09 -15.18
N LEU A 282 -17.65 7.24 -14.69
CA LEU A 282 -16.23 7.57 -14.56
C LEU A 282 -15.57 7.89 -15.92
N CYS A 283 -15.99 7.24 -17.00
CA CYS A 283 -15.50 7.56 -18.34
C CYS A 283 -16.02 8.92 -18.85
N ARG A 284 -17.30 9.23 -18.60
CA ARG A 284 -17.97 10.41 -19.17
C ARG A 284 -17.80 11.69 -18.34
N SER A 285 -17.62 11.58 -17.03
CA SER A 285 -17.55 12.72 -16.12
C SER A 285 -16.15 12.88 -15.54
N PRO A 286 -15.34 13.86 -16.01
CA PRO A 286 -14.01 14.13 -15.46
C PRO A 286 -14.03 14.35 -13.93
N VAL A 287 -15.03 15.06 -13.42
CA VAL A 287 -15.17 15.34 -11.98
C VAL A 287 -15.29 14.07 -11.15
N GLU A 288 -15.99 13.05 -11.65
CA GLU A 288 -16.19 11.78 -10.93
C GLU A 288 -14.90 10.96 -10.80
N ARG A 289 -13.95 11.17 -11.71
CA ARG A 289 -12.63 10.54 -11.73
C ARG A 289 -11.51 11.50 -11.29
N ASN A 290 -11.83 12.58 -10.59
CA ASN A 290 -10.89 13.62 -10.15
C ASN A 290 -10.04 14.24 -11.29
N ASN A 291 -10.56 14.22 -12.53
CA ASN A 291 -9.89 14.62 -13.76
C ASN A 291 -8.64 13.76 -14.11
N SER A 292 -8.57 12.54 -13.58
CA SER A 292 -7.41 11.67 -13.73
C SER A 292 -7.51 10.79 -14.98
N ASP A 293 -6.59 10.99 -15.93
CA ASP A 293 -6.56 10.21 -17.19
C ASP A 293 -6.18 8.75 -16.97
N SER A 294 -5.41 8.46 -15.93
CA SER A 294 -5.05 7.09 -15.56
C SER A 294 -6.29 6.30 -15.13
N VAL A 295 -7.22 6.93 -14.39
CA VAL A 295 -8.51 6.36 -14.01
C VAL A 295 -9.38 6.14 -15.26
N LEU A 296 -9.42 7.11 -16.19
CA LEU A 296 -10.19 6.98 -17.44
C LEU A 296 -9.74 5.77 -18.27
N VAL A 297 -8.43 5.62 -18.47
CA VAL A 297 -7.86 4.48 -19.22
C VAL A 297 -8.20 3.16 -18.54
N ALA A 298 -8.08 3.08 -17.21
CA ALA A 298 -8.43 1.90 -16.45
C ALA A 298 -9.93 1.55 -16.56
N CYS A 299 -10.81 2.55 -16.47
CA CYS A 299 -12.26 2.36 -16.57
C CYS A 299 -12.66 1.91 -17.98
N LEU A 300 -12.09 2.49 -19.05
CA LEU A 300 -12.33 2.05 -20.42
C LEU A 300 -11.91 0.59 -20.63
N ALA A 301 -10.76 0.19 -20.09
CA ALA A 301 -10.29 -1.20 -20.16
C ALA A 301 -11.22 -2.17 -19.42
N ALA A 302 -11.68 -1.80 -18.22
CA ALA A 302 -12.63 -2.59 -17.43
C ALA A 302 -13.99 -2.71 -18.11
N LEU A 303 -14.54 -1.60 -18.62
CA LEU A 303 -15.82 -1.55 -19.30
C LEU A 303 -15.81 -2.45 -20.54
N ARG A 304 -14.75 -2.40 -21.35
CA ARG A 304 -14.58 -3.27 -22.51
C ARG A 304 -14.55 -4.74 -22.14
N ARG A 305 -13.90 -5.10 -21.04
CA ARG A 305 -13.89 -6.49 -20.56
C ARG A 305 -15.28 -6.96 -20.19
N LEU A 306 -16.01 -6.18 -19.39
CA LEU A 306 -17.34 -6.53 -18.91
C LEU A 306 -18.39 -6.53 -20.03
N ALA A 307 -18.28 -5.62 -21.00
CA ALA A 307 -19.18 -5.57 -22.15
C ALA A 307 -19.13 -6.83 -23.03
N VAL A 308 -18.02 -7.58 -23.04
CA VAL A 308 -17.95 -8.88 -23.73
C VAL A 308 -18.88 -9.91 -23.06
N MET A 309 -19.05 -9.83 -21.74
CA MET A 309 -19.90 -10.74 -20.96
C MET A 309 -21.36 -10.32 -20.93
N CYS A 310 -21.64 -9.03 -21.15
CA CYS A 310 -23.00 -8.49 -21.22
C CYS A 310 -23.14 -7.47 -22.36
N PRO A 311 -23.25 -7.92 -23.63
CA PRO A 311 -23.36 -7.04 -24.78
C PRO A 311 -24.64 -6.18 -24.74
N ASP A 312 -25.74 -6.74 -24.23
CA ASP A 312 -27.04 -6.08 -24.13
C ASP A 312 -27.15 -5.16 -22.90
N GLY A 313 -26.13 -5.12 -22.05
CA GLY A 313 -26.12 -4.32 -20.81
C GLY A 313 -25.73 -2.86 -21.00
N LEU A 314 -25.43 -2.44 -22.23
CA LEU A 314 -25.04 -1.08 -22.57
C LEU A 314 -26.03 -0.47 -23.55
N GLU A 315 -26.22 0.86 -23.45
CA GLU A 315 -26.88 1.61 -24.51
C GLU A 315 -26.03 1.58 -25.80
N GLU A 316 -26.70 1.61 -26.96
CA GLU A 316 -26.01 1.59 -28.26
C GLU A 316 -25.00 2.75 -28.40
N SER A 317 -25.33 3.93 -27.84
CA SER A 317 -24.45 5.11 -27.81
C SER A 317 -23.15 4.84 -27.03
N ASP A 318 -23.26 4.28 -25.83
CA ASP A 318 -22.12 3.91 -24.98
C ASP A 318 -21.28 2.83 -25.63
N PHE A 319 -21.92 1.81 -26.22
CA PHE A 319 -21.21 0.75 -26.92
C PHE A 319 -20.39 1.30 -28.10
N GLN A 320 -20.99 2.15 -28.94
CA GLN A 320 -20.32 2.73 -30.12
C GLN A 320 -19.21 3.71 -29.77
N GLN A 321 -19.28 4.41 -28.62
CA GLN A 321 -18.30 5.42 -28.22
C GLN A 321 -17.20 4.88 -27.30
N LEU A 322 -17.54 4.00 -26.34
CA LEU A 322 -16.64 3.59 -25.27
C LEU A 322 -16.05 2.19 -25.48
N VAL A 323 -16.77 1.29 -26.16
CA VAL A 323 -16.39 -0.14 -26.27
C VAL A 323 -15.90 -0.52 -27.67
N LYS A 324 -16.60 -0.11 -28.73
CA LYS A 324 -16.28 -0.50 -30.11
C LYS A 324 -15.01 0.14 -30.70
N PRO A 325 -14.69 1.44 -30.47
CA PRO A 325 -13.51 2.09 -31.07
C PRO A 325 -12.21 1.50 -30.53
N ARG A 326 -11.04 1.95 -30.98
CA ARG A 326 -9.80 1.63 -30.25
C ARG A 326 -9.80 2.37 -28.91
N LEU A 327 -9.08 1.84 -27.92
CA LEU A 327 -9.02 2.46 -26.58
C LEU A 327 -8.60 3.93 -26.65
N VAL A 328 -7.61 4.26 -27.49
CA VAL A 328 -7.15 5.64 -27.71
C VAL A 328 -8.24 6.54 -28.30
N ASP A 329 -9.09 6.03 -29.18
CA ASP A 329 -10.15 6.82 -29.81
C ASP A 329 -11.26 7.13 -28.78
N SER A 330 -11.65 6.13 -27.96
CA SER A 330 -12.59 6.35 -26.84
C SER A 330 -12.03 7.30 -25.79
N PHE A 331 -10.72 7.21 -25.49
CA PHE A 331 -10.05 8.13 -24.58
C PHE A 331 -10.16 9.58 -25.07
N LEU A 332 -9.80 9.84 -26.33
CA LEU A 332 -9.88 11.18 -26.92
C LEU A 332 -11.32 11.71 -26.95
N LEU A 333 -12.31 10.85 -27.23
CA LEU A 333 -13.72 11.25 -27.16
C LEU A 333 -14.11 11.72 -25.74
N CYS A 334 -13.63 11.04 -24.70
CA CYS A 334 -13.97 11.36 -23.32
C CYS A 334 -13.22 12.60 -22.79
N THR A 335 -11.99 12.85 -23.25
CA THR A 335 -11.22 14.05 -22.86
C THR A 335 -11.68 15.30 -23.61
N ASN A 336 -12.06 15.18 -24.88
CA ASN A 336 -12.47 16.32 -25.70
C ASN A 336 -13.89 16.84 -25.38
N MET A 337 -14.65 16.14 -24.53
CA MET A 337 -15.94 16.68 -24.02
C MET A 337 -15.75 17.96 -23.19
N GLU A 338 -14.53 18.26 -22.72
CA GLU A 338 -14.20 19.53 -22.04
C GLU A 338 -14.17 20.72 -23.00
N GLU A 339 -13.80 20.53 -24.27
CA GLU A 339 -13.59 21.64 -25.23
C GLU A 339 -14.89 22.16 -25.87
N SER A 340 -16.02 21.49 -25.63
CA SER A 340 -17.31 21.79 -26.30
C SER A 340 -18.16 22.85 -25.58
N PHE A 341 -17.71 23.39 -24.45
CA PHE A 341 -18.46 24.31 -23.59
C PHE A 341 -17.75 25.67 -23.36
N VAL A 342 -16.90 26.11 -24.29
CA VAL A 342 -16.35 27.48 -24.33
C VAL A 342 -16.90 28.24 -25.52
#